data_AF-A0A523ASK9-F1
#
_entry.id   AF-A0A523ASK9-F1
#
_cell.length_a   1.000
_cell.length_b   1.000
_cell.length_c   1.000
_cell.angle_alpha   90.00
_cell.angle_beta   90.00
_cell.angle_gamma   90.00
#
_symmetry.space_group_name_H-M   'P 1'
#
loop_
_entity.id
_entity.type
_entity.pdbx_description
1 polymer ?
#
loop_
_entity_poly.entity_id
_entity_poly.type
_entity_poly.pdbx_seq_one_letter_code
_entity_poly.pdbx_strand_id
1 'polypeptide(L)'
;MSLSSETEAKLKKASELLLNLAGDPSVPRNIRRLASQARETLLKKGEEPSVRAAFAASMLEEASNDPNIPMHARTSIWNLLSLLETIRE
;
A
#
# COMPACT_ATOMS: atom_id res chain seq x y z
N MET A 1 -4.74 -23.78 -8.65
CA MET A 1 -4.43 -22.34 -8.82
C MET A 1 -2.92 -22.17 -8.66
N SER A 2 -2.24 -21.50 -9.58
CA SER A 2 -0.81 -21.18 -9.47
C SER A 2 -0.58 -20.13 -8.37
N LEU A 3 0.46 -20.29 -7.54
CA LEU A 3 0.90 -19.29 -6.54
C LEU A 3 1.04 -17.88 -7.15
N SER A 4 1.45 -17.79 -8.42
CA SER A 4 1.60 -16.50 -9.13
C SER A 4 0.29 -15.72 -9.26
N SER A 5 -0.85 -16.40 -9.41
CA SER A 5 -2.15 -15.75 -9.60
C SER A 5 -2.70 -15.13 -8.33
N GLU A 6 -2.38 -15.71 -7.17
CA GLU A 6 -2.84 -15.19 -5.87
C GLU A 6 -2.07 -13.93 -5.49
N THR A 7 -0.74 -13.93 -5.69
CA THR A 7 0.10 -12.76 -5.45
C THR A 7 -0.30 -11.57 -6.32
N GLU A 8 -0.57 -11.80 -7.61
CA GLU A 8 -1.06 -10.76 -8.52
C GLU A 8 -2.42 -10.20 -8.08
N ALA A 9 -3.33 -11.06 -7.62
CA ALA A 9 -4.62 -10.62 -7.09
C ALA A 9 -4.47 -9.76 -5.82
N LYS A 10 -3.59 -10.16 -4.90
CA LYS A 10 -3.27 -9.37 -3.69
C LYS A 10 -2.62 -8.03 -4.04
N LEU A 11 -1.69 -7.99 -4.98
CA LEU A 11 -1.06 -6.76 -5.47
C LEU A 11 -2.09 -5.82 -6.10
N LYS A 12 -3.01 -6.35 -6.90
CA LYS A 12 -4.10 -5.56 -7.51
C LYS A 12 -5.00 -4.96 -6.44
N LYS A 13 -5.41 -5.78 -5.46
CA LYS A 13 -6.21 -5.32 -4.31
C LYS A 13 -5.50 -4.22 -3.52
N ALA A 14 -4.21 -4.39 -3.24
CA ALA A 14 -3.41 -3.37 -2.56
C ALA A 14 -3.35 -2.06 -3.37
N SER A 15 -3.16 -2.17 -4.70
CA SER A 15 -3.14 -1.00 -5.60
C SER A 15 -4.46 -0.23 -5.62
N GLU A 16 -5.60 -0.93 -5.59
CA GLU A 16 -6.93 -0.31 -5.52
C GLU A 16 -7.16 0.40 -4.19
N LEU A 17 -6.78 -0.22 -3.07
CA LEU A 17 -6.88 0.39 -1.73
C LEU A 17 -5.99 1.63 -1.61
N LEU A 18 -4.76 1.58 -2.14
CA LEU A 18 -3.86 2.74 -2.19
C LEU A 18 -4.40 3.87 -3.06
N LEU A 19 -5.03 3.55 -4.19
CA LEU A 19 -5.68 4.55 -5.05
C LEU A 19 -6.80 5.28 -4.31
N ASN A 20 -7.64 4.55 -3.57
CA ASN A 20 -8.70 5.15 -2.77
C ASN A 20 -8.14 6.06 -1.67
N LEU A 21 -7.10 5.60 -0.95
CA LEU A 21 -6.44 6.40 0.08
C LEU A 21 -5.79 7.67 -0.50
N ALA A 22 -5.17 7.57 -1.68
CA ALA A 22 -4.56 8.70 -2.38
C ALA A 22 -5.60 9.72 -2.89
N GLY A 23 -6.79 9.26 -3.26
CA GLY A 23 -7.89 10.08 -3.77
C GLY A 23 -8.77 10.71 -2.69
N ASP A 24 -8.63 10.32 -1.43
CA ASP A 24 -9.50 10.77 -0.34
C ASP A 24 -9.17 12.22 0.09
N PRO A 25 -10.05 13.21 -0.15
CA PRO A 25 -9.78 14.59 0.20
C PRO A 25 -9.68 14.85 1.71
N SER A 26 -10.21 13.95 2.55
CA SER A 26 -10.17 14.06 4.01
C SER A 26 -8.82 13.66 4.61
N VAL A 27 -7.94 13.06 3.82
CA VAL A 27 -6.60 12.61 4.23
C VAL A 27 -5.54 13.68 3.91
N PRO A 28 -4.63 14.04 4.81
CA PRO A 28 -3.56 15.00 4.55
C PRO A 28 -2.72 14.74 3.28
N ARG A 29 -2.30 15.80 2.59
CA ARG A 29 -1.61 15.74 1.29
C ARG A 29 -0.35 14.88 1.30
N ASN A 30 0.40 14.89 2.39
CA ASN A 30 1.62 14.09 2.55
C ASN A 30 1.32 12.59 2.57
N ILE A 31 0.27 12.17 3.28
CA ILE A 31 -0.17 10.76 3.34
C ILE A 31 -0.70 10.32 1.96
N ARG A 32 -1.50 11.14 1.28
CA ARG A 32 -1.97 10.85 -0.08
C ARG A 32 -0.82 10.70 -1.09
N ARG A 33 0.24 11.51 -0.93
CA ARG A 33 1.46 11.41 -1.75
C ARG A 33 2.18 10.09 -1.48
N LEU A 34 2.38 9.70 -0.22
CA LEU A 34 3.00 8.43 0.14
C LEU A 34 2.19 7.24 -0.40
N ALA A 35 0.86 7.26 -0.27
CA ALA A 35 -0.01 6.24 -0.84
C ALA A 35 0.12 6.11 -2.37
N SER A 36 0.23 7.25 -3.07
CA SER A 36 0.44 7.27 -4.52
C SER A 36 1.80 6.65 -4.91
N GLN A 37 2.86 6.98 -4.18
CA GLN A 37 4.19 6.44 -4.44
C GLN A 37 4.32 4.95 -4.09
N ALA A 38 3.66 4.51 -3.01
CA ALA A 38 3.54 3.09 -2.68
C ALA A 38 2.86 2.33 -3.83
N ARG A 39 1.78 2.89 -4.39
CA ARG A 39 1.08 2.31 -5.53
C ARG A 39 1.96 2.21 -6.78
N GLU A 40 2.69 3.28 -7.11
CA GLU A 40 3.65 3.26 -8.23
C GLU A 40 4.70 2.17 -8.05
N THR A 41 5.18 1.99 -6.82
CA THR A 41 6.15 0.94 -6.47
C THR A 41 5.60 -0.45 -6.71
N LEU A 42 4.35 -0.72 -6.31
CA LEU A 42 3.69 -2.00 -6.59
C LEU A 42 3.56 -2.30 -8.09
N LEU A 43 3.43 -1.26 -8.92
CA LEU A 43 3.23 -1.39 -10.38
C LEU A 43 4.53 -1.48 -11.19
N LYS A 44 5.71 -1.28 -10.58
CA LYS A 44 7.00 -1.39 -11.28
C LYS A 44 7.23 -2.82 -11.79
N LYS A 45 7.34 -3.00 -13.11
CA LYS A 45 7.45 -4.33 -13.76
C LYS A 45 8.88 -4.92 -13.79
N GLY A 46 9.78 -4.49 -12.90
CA GLY A 46 11.19 -4.93 -12.90
C GLY A 46 11.66 -5.59 -11.61
N GLU A 47 10.83 -5.61 -10.57
CA GLU A 47 11.19 -6.11 -9.24
C GLU A 47 10.27 -7.26 -8.82
N GLU A 48 10.80 -8.17 -8.00
CA GLU A 48 10.01 -9.25 -7.41
C GLU A 48 8.81 -8.69 -6.61
N PRO A 49 7.64 -9.36 -6.64
CA PRO A 49 6.46 -8.94 -5.87
C PRO A 49 6.74 -8.66 -4.39
N SER A 50 7.56 -9.50 -3.75
CA SER A 50 7.93 -9.38 -2.35
C SER A 50 8.75 -8.12 -2.07
N VAL A 51 9.69 -7.78 -2.95
CA VAL A 51 10.52 -6.57 -2.86
C VAL A 51 9.65 -5.32 -3.00
N ARG A 52 8.74 -5.31 -3.99
CA ARG A 52 7.79 -4.21 -4.18
C ARG A 52 6.87 -4.03 -2.98
N ALA A 53 6.38 -5.13 -2.41
CA ALA A 53 5.54 -5.10 -1.23
C ALA A 53 6.29 -4.55 -0.01
N ALA A 54 7.56 -4.93 0.19
CA ALA A 54 8.39 -4.43 1.27
C ALA A 54 8.64 -2.92 1.17
N PHE A 55 8.96 -2.42 -0.04
CA PHE A 55 9.11 -0.97 -0.24
C PHE A 55 7.81 -0.22 0.00
N ALA A 56 6.69 -0.70 -0.55
CA ALA A 56 5.38 -0.08 -0.32
C ALA A 56 5.00 -0.07 1.17
N ALA A 57 5.29 -1.15 1.91
CA ALA A 57 5.02 -1.23 3.35
C ALA A 57 5.80 -0.17 4.13
N SER A 58 7.10 0.00 3.85
CA SER A 58 7.92 1.04 4.49
C SER A 58 7.36 2.46 4.32
N MET A 59 6.83 2.78 3.13
CA MET A 59 6.20 4.09 2.88
C MET A 59 4.90 4.28 3.66
N LEU A 60 4.14 3.19 3.87
CA LEU A 60 2.91 3.20 4.64
C LEU A 60 3.15 3.25 6.15
N GLU A 61 4.23 2.63 6.63
CA GLU A 61 4.68 2.79 8.01
C GLU A 61 5.03 4.25 8.31
N GLU A 62 5.75 4.93 7.41
CA GLU A 62 6.01 6.38 7.51
C GLU A 62 4.70 7.17 7.60
N ALA A 63 3.72 6.86 6.74
CA ALA A 63 2.41 7.51 6.77
C ALA A 63 1.63 7.23 8.06
N SER A 64 1.76 6.03 8.64
CA SER A 64 1.07 5.62 9.87
C SER A 64 1.58 6.34 11.13
N ASN A 65 2.83 6.82 11.07
CA ASN A 65 3.48 7.58 12.14
C ASN A 65 3.15 9.08 12.09
N ASP A 66 2.43 9.54 11.06
CA ASP A 66 2.02 10.94 10.99
C ASP A 66 1.05 11.30 12.13
N PRO A 67 1.29 12.39 12.89
CA PRO A 67 0.43 12.76 14.01
C PRO A 67 -0.95 13.28 13.58
N ASN A 68 -1.10 13.75 12.34
CA ASN A 68 -2.33 14.32 11.78
C ASN A 68 -3.15 13.31 10.97
N ILE A 69 -2.76 12.03 10.95
CA ILE A 69 -3.49 11.00 10.21
C ILE A 69 -4.92 10.81 10.75
N PRO A 70 -5.96 10.88 9.90
CA PRO A 70 -7.33 10.55 10.30
C PRO A 70 -7.46 9.08 10.72
N MET A 71 -8.37 8.79 11.66
CA MET A 71 -8.55 7.42 12.17
C MET A 71 -8.90 6.41 11.06
N HIS A 72 -9.80 6.78 10.13
CA HIS A 72 -10.15 5.90 9.01
C HIS A 72 -8.95 5.58 8.11
N ALA A 73 -8.07 6.57 7.87
CA ALA A 73 -6.87 6.39 7.06
C ALA A 73 -5.85 5.49 7.77
N ARG A 74 -5.72 5.62 9.10
CA ARG A 74 -4.86 4.74 9.91
C ARG A 74 -5.32 3.28 9.83
N THR A 75 -6.62 3.02 9.92
CA THR A 75 -7.18 1.67 9.75
C THR A 75 -6.95 1.14 8.33
N SER A 76 -7.14 1.97 7.31
CA SER A 76 -6.86 1.59 5.91
C SER A 76 -5.39 1.23 5.70
N ILE A 77 -4.48 2.00 6.29
CA ILE A 77 -3.03 1.74 6.25
C ILE A 77 -2.69 0.43 6.96
N TRP A 78 -3.26 0.17 8.14
CA TRP A 78 -3.05 -1.09 8.84
C TRP A 78 -3.49 -2.30 8.00
N ASN A 79 -4.67 -2.25 7.39
CA ASN A 79 -5.16 -3.29 6.49
C ASN A 79 -4.23 -3.49 5.27
N LEU A 80 -3.70 -2.39 4.72
CA LEU A 80 -2.73 -2.43 3.63
C LEU A 80 -1.43 -3.09 4.06
N LEU A 81 -0.88 -2.74 5.22
CA LEU A 81 0.34 -3.35 5.76
C LEU A 81 0.18 -4.86 5.92
N SER A 82 -0.89 -5.31 6.59
CA SER A 82 -1.17 -6.75 6.73
C SER A 82 -1.30 -7.46 5.37
N LEU A 83 -1.93 -6.83 4.37
CA LEU A 83 -2.02 -7.41 3.04
C LEU A 83 -0.64 -7.52 2.35
N LEU A 84 0.18 -6.47 2.46
CA LEU A 84 1.53 -6.44 1.88
C LEU A 84 2.47 -7.46 2.54
N GLU A 85 2.33 -7.69 3.85
CA GLU A 85 3.08 -8.73 4.54
C GLU A 85 2.80 -10.13 3.98
N THR A 86 1.54 -10.45 3.65
CA THR A 86 1.18 -11.74 3.03
C THR A 86 1.65 -11.91 1.57
N ILE A 87 2.20 -10.86 0.96
CA ILE A 87 2.85 -10.90 -0.36
C ILE A 87 4.38 -11.04 -0.19
N ARG A 88 4.92 -10.52 0.91
CA ARG A 88 6.34 -10.56 1.25
C ARG A 88 6.77 -11.95 1.71
N GLU A 89 5.93 -12.59 2.51
CA GLU A 89 6.09 -13.97 3.02
C GLU A 89 5.63 -15.01 1.99
#